data_AF-A0A813K5D2-F1
#
_entry.id   AF-A0A813K5D2-F1
#
_cell.length_a   1.000
_cell.length_b   1.000
_cell.length_c   1.000
_cell.angle_alpha   90.00
_cell.angle_beta   90.00
_cell.angle_gamma   90.00
#
_symmetry.space_group_name_H-M   'P 1'
#
loop_
_entity.id
_entity.type
_entity.pdbx_description
1 polymer ?
#
loop_
_entity_poly.entity_id
_entity_poly.type
_entity_poly.pdbx_seq_one_letter_code
_entity_poly.pdbx_strand_id
1 'polypeptide(L)'
;RAETLSTELQAAKREIAELRSRVRQQQPPAPPAPIKKVDLCSFKKDLGYLGSMSVRTQGDLPNLCMAGMHDDNEWAVEWAIAMGPCQPDAADLHGAIFLDPKSVTSLRAAVAKLLTGELVCHGDLAVAWSDSAMGYQLLYRRGCKKRAQQLVCLLAEHLSSSKAGLLLELARTTAWPREP
;
A
#
# COMPACT_ATOMS: atom_id res chain seq x y z
N ARG A 1 -56.72 -21.43 32.43
CA ARG A 1 -55.62 -22.09 31.67
C ARG A 1 -55.41 -21.44 30.31
N ALA A 2 -56.43 -21.39 29.43
CA ALA A 2 -56.29 -20.72 28.12
C ALA A 2 -56.00 -19.21 28.24
N GLU A 3 -56.70 -18.49 29.13
CA GLU A 3 -56.47 -17.06 29.36
C GLU A 3 -55.07 -16.77 29.92
N THR A 4 -54.61 -17.64 30.83
CA THR A 4 -53.29 -17.57 31.46
C THR A 4 -52.17 -17.74 30.44
N LEU A 5 -52.30 -18.71 29.53
CA LEU A 5 -51.36 -18.91 28.43
C LEU A 5 -51.37 -17.75 27.42
N SER A 6 -52.54 -17.13 27.19
CA SER A 6 -52.67 -15.96 26.32
C SER A 6 -51.91 -14.75 26.88
N THR A 7 -52.01 -14.51 28.20
CA THR A 7 -51.29 -13.41 28.87
C THR A 7 -49.77 -13.63 28.86
N GLU A 8 -49.31 -14.85 29.12
CA GLU A 8 -47.88 -15.19 29.08
C GLU A 8 -47.30 -15.04 27.67
N LEU A 9 -48.04 -15.46 26.65
CA LEU A 9 -47.64 -15.29 25.25
C LEU A 9 -47.51 -13.80 24.86
N GLN A 10 -48.40 -12.94 25.35
CA GLN A 10 -48.30 -11.50 25.10
C GLN A 10 -47.11 -10.87 25.82
N ALA A 11 -46.81 -11.30 27.06
CA ALA A 11 -45.65 -10.84 27.80
C ALA A 11 -44.34 -11.21 27.07
N ALA A 12 -44.20 -12.46 26.65
CA ALA A 12 -43.04 -12.95 25.90
C ALA A 12 -42.84 -12.20 24.57
N LYS A 13 -43.93 -11.87 23.85
CA LYS A 13 -43.85 -11.07 22.62
C LYS A 13 -43.29 -9.66 22.86
N ARG A 14 -43.65 -9.02 23.97
CA ARG A 14 -43.12 -7.70 24.34
C ARG A 14 -41.64 -7.76 24.67
N GLU A 15 -41.23 -8.76 25.44
CA GLU A 15 -39.83 -8.98 25.80
C GLU A 15 -38.94 -9.23 24.56
N ILE A 16 -39.39 -10.07 23.63
CA ILE A 16 -38.69 -10.29 22.36
C ILE A 16 -38.58 -9.00 21.54
N ALA A 17 -39.64 -8.18 21.51
CA ALA A 17 -39.61 -6.91 20.80
C ALA A 17 -38.58 -5.93 21.42
N GLU A 18 -38.51 -5.88 22.75
CA GLU A 18 -37.55 -5.05 23.48
C GLU A 18 -36.10 -5.53 23.26
N LEU A 19 -35.84 -6.83 23.33
CA LEU A 19 -34.53 -7.40 23.06
C LEU A 19 -34.06 -7.13 21.63
N ARG A 20 -34.96 -7.23 20.64
CA ARG A 20 -34.64 -6.86 19.24
C ARG A 20 -34.28 -5.39 19.09
N SER A 21 -34.93 -4.50 19.84
CA SER A 21 -34.59 -3.08 19.86
C SER A 21 -33.18 -2.84 20.42
N ARG A 22 -32.85 -3.50 21.55
CA ARG A 22 -31.52 -3.43 22.17
C ARG A 22 -30.42 -3.93 21.25
N VAL A 23 -30.64 -5.06 20.57
CA VAL A 23 -29.67 -5.61 19.60
C VAL A 23 -29.44 -4.62 18.44
N ARG A 24 -30.50 -3.97 17.93
CA ARG A 24 -30.35 -2.94 16.89
C ARG A 24 -29.56 -1.71 17.36
N GLN A 25 -29.71 -1.31 18.62
CA GLN A 25 -28.95 -0.19 19.19
C GLN A 25 -27.47 -0.54 19.43
N GLN A 26 -27.15 -1.81 19.69
CA GLN A 26 -25.77 -2.27 19.87
C GLN A 26 -25.08 -2.62 18.55
N GLN A 27 -25.82 -2.78 17.46
CA GLN A 27 -25.23 -3.09 16.17
C GLN A 27 -24.47 -1.85 15.69
N PRO A 28 -23.14 -1.95 15.46
CA PRO A 28 -22.38 -0.82 14.95
C PRO A 28 -22.99 -0.35 13.63
N PRO A 29 -22.94 0.97 13.34
CA PRO A 29 -23.49 1.50 12.11
C PRO A 29 -22.96 0.68 10.93
N ALA A 30 -23.87 0.24 10.06
CA ALA A 30 -23.50 -0.54 8.88
C ALA A 30 -22.36 0.20 8.16
N PRO A 31 -21.30 -0.53 7.74
CA PRO A 31 -20.19 0.11 7.05
C PRO A 31 -20.75 0.90 5.85
N PRO A 32 -20.22 2.11 5.59
CA PRO A 32 -20.66 2.91 4.46
C PRO A 32 -20.61 2.05 3.20
N ALA A 33 -21.66 2.16 2.36
CA ALA A 33 -21.71 1.43 1.11
C ALA A 33 -20.41 1.62 0.33
N PRO A 34 -19.85 0.56 -0.30
CA PRO A 34 -18.59 0.65 -1.01
C PRO A 34 -18.67 1.78 -2.02
N ILE A 35 -17.81 2.78 -1.83
CA ILE A 35 -17.67 3.91 -2.74
C ILE A 35 -17.38 3.30 -4.11
N LYS A 36 -18.24 3.57 -5.09
CA LYS A 36 -18.05 3.12 -6.47
C LYS A 36 -16.62 3.48 -6.87
N LYS A 37 -15.82 2.46 -7.19
CA LYS A 37 -14.42 2.63 -7.59
C LYS A 37 -14.35 3.73 -8.62
N VAL A 38 -13.79 4.88 -8.23
CA VAL A 38 -13.46 5.93 -9.18
C VAL A 38 -12.35 5.36 -10.04
N ASP A 39 -12.56 5.31 -11.35
CA ASP A 39 -11.58 4.87 -12.33
C ASP A 39 -10.36 5.81 -12.29
N LEU A 40 -9.42 5.52 -11.40
CA LEU A 40 -8.16 6.26 -11.22
C LEU A 40 -7.23 6.13 -12.46
N CYS A 41 -7.61 5.34 -13.47
CA CYS A 41 -6.92 5.30 -14.75
C CYS A 41 -7.05 6.59 -15.57
N SER A 42 -8.01 7.48 -15.25
CA SER A 42 -8.20 8.74 -15.98
C SER A 42 -7.28 9.87 -15.52
N PHE A 43 -6.59 9.75 -14.38
CA PHE A 43 -5.78 10.85 -13.81
C PHE A 43 -4.33 10.91 -14.32
N LYS A 44 -3.95 10.03 -15.26
CA LYS A 44 -2.59 9.99 -15.83
C LYS A 44 -2.34 10.92 -17.02
N LYS A 45 -3.31 11.75 -17.43
CA LYS A 45 -3.15 12.63 -18.60
C LYS A 45 -2.60 14.03 -18.29
N ASP A 46 -2.60 14.48 -17.04
CA ASP A 46 -2.32 15.90 -16.74
C ASP A 46 -1.01 16.18 -15.97
N LEU A 47 -0.20 15.17 -15.66
CA LEU A 47 1.17 15.39 -15.19
C LEU A 47 2.13 15.35 -16.37
N GLY A 48 2.33 16.54 -16.93
CA GLY A 48 3.27 16.80 -18.01
C GLY A 48 4.68 16.27 -17.72
N TYR A 49 5.24 15.62 -18.75
CA TYR A 49 6.43 16.11 -19.43
C TYR A 49 7.51 16.72 -18.51
N LEU A 50 8.28 15.87 -17.83
CA LEU A 50 9.69 16.17 -17.57
C LEU A 50 10.54 15.24 -18.44
N GLY A 51 11.20 15.88 -19.40
CA GLY A 51 11.91 15.28 -20.52
C GLY A 51 12.95 14.26 -20.12
N SER A 52 12.81 13.06 -20.68
CA SER A 52 13.96 12.18 -20.92
C SER A 52 14.75 12.74 -22.09
N MET A 53 15.85 13.46 -21.81
CA MET A 53 16.84 13.80 -22.83
C MET A 53 17.58 12.51 -23.22
N SER A 54 17.13 11.90 -24.31
CA SER A 54 17.88 10.85 -25.00
C SER A 54 18.91 11.52 -25.90
N VAL A 55 20.17 11.51 -25.46
CA VAL A 55 21.32 11.89 -26.28
C VAL A 55 21.51 10.80 -27.33
N ARG A 56 21.20 11.11 -28.59
CA ARG A 56 21.53 10.27 -29.74
C ARG A 56 22.94 10.61 -30.20
N THR A 57 23.89 9.74 -29.94
CA THR A 57 25.15 9.69 -30.70
C THR A 57 24.92 8.82 -31.93
N GLN A 58 24.90 9.46 -33.09
CA GLN A 58 24.78 8.84 -34.39
C GLN A 58 26.19 8.43 -34.84
N GLY A 59 26.45 7.13 -34.87
CA GLY A 59 27.70 6.55 -35.33
C GLY A 59 27.43 5.14 -35.83
N ASP A 60 27.21 5.04 -37.14
CA ASP A 60 27.12 3.79 -37.90
C ASP A 60 28.42 2.99 -37.80
N LEU A 61 28.35 1.81 -37.21
CA LEU A 61 29.30 0.72 -37.41
C LEU A 61 28.53 -0.61 -37.49
N PRO A 62 28.64 -1.36 -38.60
CA PRO A 62 28.11 -2.71 -38.69
C PRO A 62 29.23 -3.69 -38.36
N ASN A 63 29.19 -4.34 -37.18
CA ASN A 63 29.59 -5.75 -37.05
C ASN A 63 29.57 -6.27 -35.61
N LEU A 64 29.27 -7.57 -35.55
CA LEU A 64 29.56 -8.51 -34.47
C LEU A 64 28.63 -8.47 -33.25
N CYS A 65 27.55 -9.22 -33.45
CA CYS A 65 26.81 -9.96 -32.44
C CYS A 65 27.74 -10.67 -31.44
N MET A 66 28.14 -9.95 -30.38
CA MET A 66 28.47 -10.57 -29.09
C MET A 66 27.15 -10.70 -28.30
N ALA A 67 26.23 -11.48 -28.84
CA ALA A 67 25.09 -12.00 -28.10
C ALA A 67 25.63 -13.09 -27.17
N GLY A 68 25.66 -12.83 -25.86
CA GLY A 68 26.02 -13.88 -24.89
C GLY A 68 26.64 -13.44 -23.56
N MET A 69 26.71 -12.14 -23.25
CA MET A 69 26.80 -11.70 -21.86
C MET A 69 25.50 -10.97 -21.56
N HIS A 70 24.50 -11.72 -21.10
CA HIS A 70 23.35 -11.09 -20.50
C HIS A 70 23.87 -10.31 -19.29
N ASP A 71 23.66 -9.00 -19.28
CA ASP A 71 23.55 -8.24 -18.04
C ASP A 71 22.40 -8.87 -17.23
N ASP A 72 22.71 -9.98 -16.58
CA ASP A 72 21.90 -10.67 -15.57
C ASP A 72 21.99 -9.90 -14.25
N ASN A 73 22.16 -8.57 -14.33
CA ASN A 73 21.98 -7.70 -13.18
C ASN A 73 20.49 -7.71 -12.84
N GLU A 74 20.12 -8.63 -11.95
CA GLU A 74 18.74 -8.84 -11.49
C GLU A 74 18.18 -7.60 -10.79
N TRP A 75 19.06 -6.71 -10.30
CA TRP A 75 18.74 -5.50 -9.57
C TRP A 75 19.34 -4.26 -10.24
N ALA A 76 18.56 -3.19 -10.33
CA ALA A 76 19.03 -1.90 -10.82
C ALA A 76 18.36 -0.75 -10.06
N VAL A 77 19.09 0.37 -9.92
CA VAL A 77 18.60 1.58 -9.20
C VAL A 77 17.40 2.19 -9.92
N GLU A 78 17.35 2.09 -11.25
CA GLU A 78 16.22 2.51 -12.08
C GLU A 78 14.97 1.63 -11.91
N TRP A 79 15.11 0.45 -11.29
CA TRP A 79 14.01 -0.45 -10.97
C TRP A 79 13.56 -0.27 -9.52
N ALA A 80 13.36 0.99 -9.15
CA ALA A 80 12.83 1.39 -7.85
C ALA A 80 11.52 2.17 -8.01
N ILE A 81 10.62 2.02 -7.04
CA ILE A 81 9.38 2.82 -6.93
C ILE A 81 9.41 3.53 -5.58
N ALA A 82 9.25 4.85 -5.58
CA ALA A 82 9.16 5.62 -4.35
C ALA A 82 7.85 5.29 -3.61
N MET A 83 7.95 5.00 -2.32
CA MET A 83 6.80 4.73 -1.43
C MET A 83 6.53 5.89 -0.46
N GLY A 84 7.51 6.78 -0.24
CA GLY A 84 7.40 7.93 0.64
C GLY A 84 8.11 7.73 1.98
N PRO A 85 7.96 8.67 2.94
CA PRO A 85 8.69 8.66 4.20
C PRO A 85 8.14 7.67 5.23
N CYS A 86 6.89 7.23 5.06
CA CYS A 86 6.25 6.30 5.98
C CYS A 86 6.82 4.89 5.77
N GLN A 87 7.30 4.28 6.86
CA GLN A 87 7.71 2.88 6.83
C GLN A 87 6.47 2.02 6.58
N PRO A 88 6.44 1.22 5.49
CA PRO A 88 5.34 0.31 5.29
C PRO A 88 5.42 -0.84 6.29
N ASP A 89 4.28 -1.37 6.70
CA ASP A 89 4.25 -2.51 7.60
C ASP A 89 4.72 -3.77 6.87
N ALA A 90 5.53 -4.59 7.55
CA ALA A 90 6.08 -5.81 6.97
C ALA A 90 5.00 -6.82 6.57
N ALA A 91 3.85 -6.79 7.26
CA ALA A 91 2.69 -7.63 6.95
C ALA A 91 2.06 -7.30 5.59
N ASP A 92 2.08 -6.02 5.18
CA ASP A 92 1.38 -5.54 3.98
C ASP A 92 2.14 -5.87 2.69
N LEU A 93 3.44 -6.18 2.80
CA LEU A 93 4.35 -6.30 1.67
C LEU A 93 4.68 -7.74 1.24
N HIS A 94 3.91 -8.72 1.72
CA HIS A 94 3.94 -10.15 1.37
C HIS A 94 5.15 -10.61 0.51
N GLY A 95 6.28 -10.83 1.19
CA GLY A 95 7.50 -11.35 0.58
C GLY A 95 8.53 -10.29 0.15
N ALA A 96 8.29 -9.01 0.39
CA ALA A 96 9.35 -8.01 0.31
C ALA A 96 10.23 -8.04 1.57
N ILE A 97 11.54 -7.89 1.38
CA ILE A 97 12.52 -7.85 2.48
C ILE A 97 12.85 -6.39 2.81
N PHE A 98 12.80 -6.05 4.09
CA PHE A 98 13.20 -4.73 4.58
C PHE A 98 14.69 -4.71 4.86
N LEU A 99 15.41 -3.81 4.20
CA LEU A 99 16.81 -3.57 4.45
C LEU A 99 16.96 -2.63 5.65
N ASP A 100 17.87 -2.97 6.56
CA ASP A 100 18.13 -2.14 7.73
C ASP A 100 18.68 -0.77 7.29
N PRO A 101 18.00 0.34 7.60
CA PRO A 101 18.44 1.69 7.22
C PRO A 101 19.82 2.06 7.80
N LYS A 102 20.27 1.41 8.87
CA LYS A 102 21.63 1.62 9.40
C LYS A 102 22.71 0.97 8.54
N SER A 103 22.36 -0.11 7.85
CA SER A 103 23.27 -0.88 7.00
C SER A 103 23.34 -0.35 5.56
N VAL A 104 22.28 0.32 5.12
CA VAL A 104 22.08 0.80 3.75
C VAL A 104 21.42 2.18 3.80
N THR A 105 22.20 3.22 3.56
CA THR A 105 21.75 4.62 3.55
C THR A 105 21.37 5.13 2.15
N SER A 106 21.73 4.40 1.10
CA SER A 106 21.48 4.78 -0.28
C SER A 106 21.01 3.61 -1.14
N LEU A 107 20.18 3.90 -2.14
CA LEU A 107 19.66 2.91 -3.08
C LEU A 107 20.77 2.21 -3.88
N ARG A 108 21.84 2.95 -4.24
CA ARG A 108 23.02 2.37 -4.91
C ARG A 108 23.73 1.35 -4.02
N ALA A 109 23.91 1.66 -2.73
CA ALA A 109 24.48 0.71 -1.78
C ALA A 109 23.58 -0.53 -1.61
N ALA A 110 22.26 -0.33 -1.59
CA ALA A 110 21.29 -1.44 -1.54
C ALA A 110 21.48 -2.40 -2.71
N VAL A 111 21.48 -1.87 -3.94
CA VAL A 111 21.65 -2.65 -5.17
C VAL A 111 23.01 -3.34 -5.21
N ALA A 112 24.09 -2.65 -4.83
CA ALA A 112 25.43 -3.25 -4.77
C ALA A 112 25.48 -4.47 -3.84
N LYS A 113 24.88 -4.35 -2.64
CA LYS A 113 24.83 -5.45 -1.66
C LYS A 113 23.91 -6.61 -2.06
N LEU A 114 22.83 -6.32 -2.78
CA LEU A 114 21.95 -7.34 -3.35
C LEU A 114 22.66 -8.12 -4.48
N LEU A 115 23.42 -7.42 -5.34
CA LEU A 115 24.18 -8.05 -6.42
C LEU A 115 25.38 -8.87 -5.91
N THR A 116 26.04 -8.43 -4.83
CA THR A 116 27.14 -9.19 -4.23
C THR A 116 26.68 -10.39 -3.40
N GLY A 117 25.38 -10.51 -3.12
CA GLY A 117 24.82 -11.53 -2.24
C GLY A 117 25.12 -11.30 -0.75
N GLU A 118 25.67 -10.15 -0.36
CA GLU A 118 25.83 -9.76 1.05
C GLU A 118 24.45 -9.67 1.73
N LEU A 119 23.44 -9.21 0.98
CA LEU A 119 22.05 -9.22 1.38
C LEU A 119 21.30 -10.31 0.63
N VAL A 120 20.92 -11.36 1.34
CA VAL A 120 20.12 -12.46 0.77
C VAL A 120 18.67 -12.01 0.64
N CYS A 121 18.24 -11.77 -0.59
CA CYS A 121 16.84 -11.49 -0.89
C CYS A 121 16.15 -12.76 -1.42
N HIS A 122 15.41 -13.45 -0.54
CA HIS A 122 14.61 -14.63 -0.90
C HIS A 122 13.40 -14.31 -1.81
N GLY A 123 13.08 -13.02 -1.99
CA GLY A 123 11.98 -12.56 -2.83
C GLY A 123 12.44 -11.76 -4.05
N ASP A 124 11.45 -11.31 -4.82
CA ASP A 124 11.66 -10.45 -5.99
C ASP A 124 11.64 -8.96 -5.66
N LEU A 125 11.42 -8.62 -4.37
CA LEU A 125 11.10 -7.29 -3.89
C LEU A 125 11.92 -6.98 -2.63
N ALA A 126 12.48 -5.78 -2.58
CA ALA A 126 13.20 -5.30 -1.40
C ALA A 126 12.80 -3.85 -1.10
N VAL A 127 12.68 -3.51 0.17
CA VAL A 127 12.42 -2.15 0.64
C VAL A 127 13.70 -1.59 1.22
N ALA A 128 14.16 -0.47 0.66
CA ALA A 128 15.34 0.24 1.13
C ALA A 128 14.98 1.67 1.50
N TRP A 129 15.54 2.18 2.60
CA TRP A 129 15.52 3.61 2.88
C TRP A 129 16.58 4.31 2.00
N SER A 130 16.27 5.51 1.51
CA SER A 130 17.21 6.33 0.76
C SER A 130 17.27 7.72 1.38
N ASP A 131 18.41 8.06 1.99
CA ASP A 131 18.61 9.39 2.61
C ASP A 131 18.46 10.52 1.60
N SER A 132 18.96 10.33 0.37
CA SER A 132 18.84 11.33 -0.70
C SER A 132 17.39 11.62 -1.11
N ALA A 133 16.49 10.66 -0.94
CA ALA A 133 15.07 10.80 -1.26
C ALA A 133 14.22 11.04 -0.01
N MET A 134 14.83 11.01 1.18
CA MET A 134 14.18 11.03 2.50
C MET A 134 12.95 10.12 2.57
N GLY A 135 13.08 8.90 2.05
CA GLY A 135 11.95 8.00 1.91
C GLY A 135 12.33 6.55 1.59
N TYR A 136 11.38 5.66 1.84
CA TYR A 136 11.45 4.26 1.45
C TYR A 136 11.20 4.11 -0.05
N GLN A 137 12.00 3.25 -0.66
CA GLN A 137 11.88 2.85 -2.06
C GLN A 137 11.75 1.33 -2.15
N LEU A 138 10.83 0.88 -3.00
CA LEU A 138 10.65 -0.52 -3.33
C LEU A 138 11.49 -0.86 -4.57
N LEU A 139 12.56 -1.60 -4.35
CA LEU A 139 13.34 -2.25 -5.40
C LEU A 139 12.63 -3.51 -5.87
N TYR A 140 12.66 -3.75 -7.18
CA TYR A 140 12.11 -4.96 -7.78
C TYR A 140 13.08 -5.59 -8.77
N ARG A 141 13.07 -6.93 -8.85
CA ARG A 141 13.85 -7.66 -9.85
C ARG A 141 13.34 -7.40 -11.27
N ARG A 142 14.21 -7.59 -12.26
CA ARG A 142 13.83 -7.55 -13.68
C ARG A 142 12.58 -8.40 -13.94
N GLY A 143 11.60 -7.87 -14.68
CA GLY A 143 10.34 -8.56 -14.98
C GLY A 143 9.26 -8.46 -13.89
N CYS A 144 9.59 -8.06 -12.67
CA CYS A 144 8.63 -7.95 -11.55
C CYS A 144 7.95 -6.57 -11.41
N LYS A 145 8.15 -5.67 -12.38
CA LYS A 145 7.62 -4.29 -12.36
C LYS A 145 6.11 -4.23 -12.12
N LYS A 146 5.31 -5.05 -12.80
CA LYS A 146 3.85 -5.04 -12.66
C LYS A 146 3.42 -5.42 -11.23
N ARG A 147 4.08 -6.43 -10.65
CA ARG A 147 3.83 -6.88 -9.27
C ARG A 147 4.20 -5.79 -8.26
N ALA A 148 5.36 -5.16 -8.43
CA ALA A 148 5.78 -4.04 -7.60
C ALA A 148 4.78 -2.86 -7.66
N GLN A 149 4.31 -2.51 -8.86
CA GLN A 149 3.29 -1.47 -9.03
C GLN A 149 1.97 -1.82 -8.35
N GLN A 150 1.50 -3.06 -8.48
CA GLN A 150 0.29 -3.53 -7.81
C GLN A 150 0.41 -3.42 -6.29
N LEU A 151 1.55 -3.81 -5.71
CA LEU A 151 1.79 -3.69 -4.28
C LEU A 151 1.78 -2.23 -3.82
N VAL A 152 2.45 -1.33 -4.54
CA VAL A 152 2.44 0.10 -4.20
C VAL A 152 1.03 0.69 -4.30
N CYS A 153 0.23 0.27 -5.29
CA CYS A 153 -1.18 0.68 -5.37
C CYS A 153 -2.00 0.18 -4.18
N LEU A 154 -1.85 -1.09 -3.78
CA LEU A 154 -2.54 -1.65 -2.62
C LEU A 154 -2.12 -0.95 -1.31
N LEU A 155 -0.84 -0.64 -1.14
CA LEU A 155 -0.33 0.12 -0.01
C LEU A 155 -0.90 1.54 0.02
N ALA A 156 -0.98 2.21 -1.14
CA ALA A 156 -1.58 3.53 -1.23
C ALA A 156 -3.06 3.51 -0.85
N GLU A 157 -3.81 2.48 -1.26
CA GLU A 157 -5.20 2.28 -0.85
C GLU A 157 -5.31 2.04 0.67
N HIS A 158 -4.47 1.18 1.23
CA HIS A 158 -4.47 0.87 2.67
C HIS A 158 -4.15 2.11 3.52
N LEU A 159 -3.12 2.88 3.12
CA LEU A 159 -2.75 4.13 3.74
C LEU A 159 -3.84 5.20 3.59
N SER A 160 -4.51 5.28 2.43
CA SER A 160 -5.62 6.22 2.23
C SER A 160 -6.82 5.91 3.12
N SER A 161 -7.15 4.63 3.29
CA SER A 161 -8.23 4.16 4.17
C SER A 161 -7.89 4.41 5.64
N SER A 162 -6.64 4.14 6.05
CA SER A 162 -6.16 4.38 7.41
C SER A 162 -6.06 5.87 7.75
N LYS A 163 -5.58 6.70 6.82
CA LYS A 163 -5.47 8.15 7.00
C LYS A 163 -6.83 8.84 7.02
N ALA A 164 -7.80 8.35 6.24
CA ALA A 164 -9.19 8.79 6.36
C ALA A 164 -9.76 8.44 7.74
N GLY A 165 -9.45 7.25 8.28
CA GLY A 165 -9.78 6.85 9.66
C GLY A 165 -9.16 7.76 10.72
N LEU A 166 -7.87 8.09 10.58
CA LEU A 166 -7.15 8.98 11.50
C LEU A 166 -7.65 10.44 11.43
N LEU A 167 -7.98 10.95 10.24
CA LEU A 167 -8.58 12.28 10.12
C LEU A 167 -9.99 12.33 10.72
N LEU A 168 -10.77 11.24 10.61
CA LEU A 168 -12.08 11.12 11.28
C LEU A 168 -11.95 11.01 12.80
N GLU A 169 -10.97 10.26 13.31
CA GLU A 169 -10.68 10.16 14.75
C GLU A 169 -10.13 11.48 15.31
N LEU A 170 -9.23 12.16 14.58
CA LEU A 170 -8.76 13.50 14.94
C LEU A 170 -9.90 14.53 14.91
N ALA A 171 -10.80 14.46 13.93
CA ALA A 171 -11.99 15.32 13.89
C ALA A 171 -12.98 15.01 15.04
N ARG A 172 -13.11 13.75 15.47
CA ARG A 172 -13.94 13.38 16.64
C ARG A 172 -13.33 13.84 17.97
N THR A 173 -12.01 13.79 18.10
CA THR A 173 -11.31 14.18 19.33
C THR A 173 -11.06 15.69 19.43
N THR A 174 -11.07 16.43 18.33
CA THR A 174 -11.03 17.90 18.31
C THR A 174 -12.40 18.57 18.44
N ALA A 175 -13.48 17.80 18.47
CA ALA A 175 -14.80 18.30 18.88
C ALA A 175 -14.81 18.54 20.41
N TRP A 176 -14.17 19.63 20.83
CA TRP A 176 -14.23 20.13 22.20
C TRP A 176 -15.67 20.47 22.62
N PRO A 177 -16.01 20.33 23.91
CA PRO A 177 -17.35 20.59 24.41
C PRO A 177 -17.70 22.06 24.18
N ARG A 178 -18.84 22.31 23.54
CA ARG A 178 -19.49 23.62 23.65
C ARG A 178 -19.88 23.78 25.11
N GLU A 179 -19.18 24.66 25.82
CA GLU A 179 -19.62 25.10 27.14
C GLU A 179 -21.02 25.76 27.01
N PRO A 180 -21.87 25.58 28.04
CA PRO A 180 -23.29 25.93 28.01
C PRO A 180 -23.58 27.43 27.95
#